data_AF-A0A822ITQ6-F1
#
_entry.id   AF-A0A822ITQ6-F1
#
_cell.length_a   1.000
_cell.length_b   1.000
_cell.length_c   1.000
_cell.angle_alpha   90.00
_cell.angle_beta   90.00
_cell.angle_gamma   90.00
#
_symmetry.space_group_name_H-M   'P 1'
#
loop_
_entity.id
_entity.type
_entity.pdbx_description
1 polymer ?
#
loop_
_entity_poly.entity_id
_entity_poly.type
_entity_poly.pdbx_seq_one_letter_code
_entity_poly.pdbx_strand_id
1 'polypeptide(L)'
;MVDIKGELHFSPNHTFREIEIALKNNEKLALIEAFKDRIYGFYLNPANELSKKDFNAFAMGVLCVSTIDCLACINITCKPRTVGKRFEGWIRKNITEFNKPNPEKKDKTLAHRFYDEFRCGLVHEGRIKNSGQFSCQPKELVCMLKGAMVVNPKIMLNKINDSFEIYISKVKTDDIEFEKLKDYLKNFDKEIEYANSC
;
A
#
# COMPACT_ATOMS: atom_id res chain seq x y z
N MET A 1 -11.32 14.09 1.45
CA MET A 1 -12.57 13.52 1.99
C MET A 1 -13.49 13.36 0.79
N VAL A 2 -14.04 12.17 0.58
CA VAL A 2 -15.02 11.97 -0.51
C VAL A 2 -16.34 12.54 -0.01
N ASP A 3 -16.91 13.48 -0.77
CA ASP A 3 -18.27 13.94 -0.54
C ASP A 3 -19.21 12.88 -1.12
N ILE A 4 -19.93 12.18 -0.25
CA ILE A 4 -20.63 10.95 -0.64
C ILE A 4 -21.84 11.25 -1.52
N LYS A 5 -22.42 12.47 -1.55
CA LYS A 5 -23.55 12.92 -2.42
C LYS A 5 -24.61 11.87 -2.88
N GLY A 6 -24.81 10.79 -2.13
CA GLY A 6 -25.67 9.66 -2.53
C GLY A 6 -25.01 8.57 -3.43
N GLU A 7 -23.72 8.65 -3.74
CA GLU A 7 -23.00 7.70 -4.60
C GLU A 7 -21.87 6.97 -3.83
N LEU A 8 -21.62 5.71 -4.20
CA LEU A 8 -20.49 4.94 -3.67
C LEU A 8 -19.26 5.11 -4.56
N HIS A 9 -18.18 5.57 -3.96
CA HIS A 9 -16.94 5.91 -4.66
C HIS A 9 -15.86 4.83 -4.55
N PHE A 10 -15.31 4.45 -5.70
CA PHE A 10 -14.11 3.62 -5.78
C PHE A 10 -12.86 4.45 -5.49
N SER A 11 -12.80 5.69 -5.93
CA SER A 11 -11.70 6.62 -5.67
C SER A 11 -12.27 8.03 -5.52
N PRO A 12 -11.48 9.04 -5.11
CA PRO A 12 -12.02 10.40 -4.97
C PRO A 12 -12.79 10.91 -6.19
N ASN A 13 -12.35 10.55 -7.39
CA ASN A 13 -12.92 11.04 -8.64
C ASN A 13 -13.63 9.97 -9.47
N HIS A 14 -13.77 8.74 -8.97
CA HIS A 14 -14.46 7.65 -9.69
C HIS A 14 -15.43 6.87 -8.80
N THR A 15 -16.63 6.62 -9.31
CA THR A 15 -17.68 5.82 -8.68
C THR A 15 -17.49 4.33 -8.97
N PHE A 16 -18.05 3.46 -8.13
CA PHE A 16 -18.04 2.01 -8.41
C PHE A 16 -18.80 1.64 -9.69
N ARG A 17 -19.85 2.40 -10.04
CA ARG A 17 -20.61 2.21 -11.29
C ARG A 17 -19.75 2.45 -12.53
N GLU A 18 -18.91 3.49 -12.51
CA GLU A 18 -17.95 3.77 -13.58
C GLU A 18 -16.93 2.63 -13.70
N ILE A 19 -16.45 2.07 -12.58
CA ILE A 19 -15.55 0.91 -12.61
C ILE A 19 -16.23 -0.31 -13.23
N GLU A 20 -17.48 -0.58 -12.88
CA GLU A 20 -18.22 -1.70 -13.47
C GLU A 20 -18.36 -1.57 -14.99
N ILE A 21 -18.73 -0.38 -15.48
CA ILE A 21 -18.84 -0.09 -16.91
C ILE A 21 -17.48 -0.30 -17.59
N ALA A 22 -16.42 0.29 -17.03
CA ALA A 22 -15.07 0.16 -17.57
C ALA A 22 -14.58 -1.30 -17.58
N LEU A 23 -14.92 -2.10 -16.57
CA LEU A 23 -14.62 -3.54 -16.53
C LEU A 23 -15.37 -4.31 -17.63
N LYS A 24 -16.69 -4.05 -17.80
CA LYS A 24 -17.53 -4.70 -18.83
C LYS A 24 -17.05 -4.38 -20.25
N ASN A 25 -16.64 -3.14 -20.47
CA ASN A 25 -16.15 -2.66 -21.77
C ASN A 25 -14.66 -2.90 -21.99
N ASN A 26 -13.95 -3.46 -21.00
CA ASN A 26 -12.50 -3.67 -21.01
C ASN A 26 -11.70 -2.36 -21.29
N GLU A 27 -12.13 -1.25 -20.70
CA GLU A 27 -11.54 0.08 -20.87
C GLU A 27 -10.24 0.23 -20.07
N LYS A 28 -9.15 -0.30 -20.62
CA LYS A 28 -7.82 -0.35 -19.98
C LYS A 28 -7.37 0.98 -19.36
N LEU A 29 -7.45 2.07 -20.12
CA LEU A 29 -6.98 3.38 -19.64
C LEU A 29 -7.84 3.91 -18.48
N ALA A 30 -9.17 3.76 -18.55
CA ALA A 30 -10.07 4.21 -17.49
C ALA A 30 -9.80 3.46 -16.17
N LEU A 31 -9.62 2.14 -16.25
CA LEU A 31 -9.31 1.30 -15.07
C LEU A 31 -7.95 1.66 -14.46
N ILE A 32 -6.94 1.93 -15.28
CA ILE A 32 -5.61 2.36 -14.80
C ILE A 32 -5.71 3.72 -14.10
N GLU A 33 -6.40 4.69 -14.71
CA GLU A 33 -6.51 6.03 -14.13
C GLU A 33 -7.33 6.04 -12.84
N ALA A 34 -8.44 5.30 -12.78
CA ALA A 34 -9.20 5.17 -11.54
C ALA A 34 -8.39 4.49 -10.43
N PHE A 35 -7.62 3.45 -10.78
CA PHE A 35 -6.75 2.80 -9.80
C PHE A 35 -5.63 3.73 -9.30
N LYS A 36 -5.02 4.54 -10.18
CA LYS A 36 -4.08 5.59 -9.79
C LYS A 36 -4.74 6.62 -8.88
N ASP A 37 -5.91 7.11 -9.23
CA ASP A 37 -6.67 8.07 -8.42
C ASP A 37 -6.97 7.50 -7.02
N ARG A 38 -7.29 6.21 -6.92
CA ARG A 38 -7.48 5.54 -5.61
C ARG A 38 -6.21 5.55 -4.77
N ILE A 39 -5.08 5.12 -5.34
CA ILE A 39 -3.82 5.00 -4.59
C ILE A 39 -3.27 6.39 -4.21
N TYR A 40 -3.29 7.34 -5.14
CA TYR A 40 -2.87 8.72 -4.86
C TYR A 40 -3.82 9.41 -3.90
N GLY A 41 -5.12 9.34 -4.17
CA GLY A 41 -6.15 10.08 -3.45
C GLY A 41 -6.33 9.64 -2.00
N PHE A 42 -6.33 8.34 -1.73
CA PHE A 42 -6.56 7.82 -0.38
C PHE A 42 -5.28 7.65 0.44
N TYR A 43 -4.13 7.46 -0.21
CA TYR A 43 -2.91 7.07 0.50
C TYR A 43 -1.74 8.02 0.27
N LEU A 44 -1.25 8.13 -0.98
CA LEU A 44 0.03 8.80 -1.23
C LEU A 44 -0.05 10.32 -1.07
N ASN A 45 -1.09 10.97 -1.58
CA ASN A 45 -1.26 12.42 -1.44
C ASN A 45 -1.48 12.82 0.02
N PRO A 46 -2.36 12.17 0.80
CA PRO A 46 -2.46 12.43 2.24
C PRO A 46 -1.13 12.24 2.98
N ALA A 47 -0.36 11.18 2.67
CA ALA A 47 0.94 10.94 3.29
C ALA A 47 1.96 12.03 2.90
N ASN A 48 1.92 12.50 1.66
CA ASN A 48 2.78 13.58 1.17
C ASN A 48 2.44 14.92 1.85
N GLU A 49 1.17 15.23 2.06
CA GLU A 49 0.75 16.42 2.81
C GLU A 49 1.23 16.37 4.27
N LEU A 50 1.13 15.20 4.92
CA LEU A 50 1.66 15.01 6.26
C LEU A 50 3.19 15.17 6.31
N SER A 51 3.89 14.78 5.25
CA SER A 51 5.36 14.87 5.13
C SER A 51 5.92 16.30 5.17
N LYS A 52 5.07 17.30 4.99
CA LYS A 52 5.43 18.72 5.10
C LYS A 52 5.74 19.13 6.54
N LYS A 53 5.41 18.30 7.54
CA LYS A 53 5.69 18.55 8.96
C LYS A 53 6.30 17.31 9.62
N ASP A 54 7.51 17.43 10.16
CA ASP A 54 8.26 16.28 10.68
C ASP A 54 7.60 15.57 11.87
N PHE A 55 6.78 16.28 12.67
CA PHE A 55 6.07 15.70 13.81
C PHE A 55 4.92 14.75 13.43
N ASN A 56 4.60 14.61 12.14
CA ASN A 56 3.57 13.70 11.64
C ASN A 56 4.09 12.30 11.29
N ALA A 57 5.34 11.97 11.65
CA ALA A 57 5.99 10.72 11.28
C ALA A 57 5.13 9.46 11.57
N PHE A 58 4.43 9.43 12.71
CA PHE A 58 3.55 8.31 13.04
C PHE A 58 2.39 8.16 12.05
N ALA A 59 1.63 9.24 11.80
CA ALA A 59 0.49 9.23 10.88
C ALA A 59 0.93 8.91 9.44
N MET A 60 2.07 9.44 9.00
CA MET A 60 2.66 9.09 7.71
C MET A 60 3.00 7.60 7.62
N GLY A 61 3.62 7.06 8.67
CA GLY A 61 4.00 5.65 8.74
C GLY A 61 2.79 4.72 8.69
N VAL A 62 1.69 5.08 9.37
CA VAL A 62 0.40 4.36 9.26
C VAL A 62 -0.07 4.33 7.81
N LEU A 63 -0.13 5.48 7.14
CA LEU A 63 -0.53 5.52 5.73
C LEU A 63 0.39 4.69 4.85
N CYS A 64 1.71 4.78 5.03
CA CYS A 64 2.66 3.96 4.26
C CYS A 64 2.43 2.46 4.46
N VAL A 65 2.21 2.01 5.70
CA VAL A 65 1.89 0.60 6.00
C VAL A 65 0.60 0.17 5.32
N SER A 66 -0.46 0.99 5.40
CA SER A 66 -1.73 0.74 4.73
C SER A 66 -1.59 0.69 3.20
N THR A 67 -0.79 1.58 2.60
CA THR A 67 -0.52 1.56 1.16
C THR A 67 0.17 0.26 0.75
N ILE A 68 1.18 -0.18 1.51
CA ILE A 68 1.88 -1.44 1.24
C ILE A 68 0.91 -2.62 1.31
N ASP A 69 0.04 -2.68 2.32
CA ASP A 69 -0.94 -3.77 2.46
C ASP A 69 -1.92 -3.80 1.27
N CYS A 70 -2.36 -2.62 0.81
CA CYS A 70 -3.18 -2.46 -0.39
C CYS A 70 -2.44 -2.95 -1.66
N LEU A 71 -1.22 -2.46 -1.91
CA LEU A 71 -0.45 -2.80 -3.11
C LEU A 71 0.03 -4.27 -3.11
N ALA A 72 0.29 -4.85 -1.95
CA ALA A 72 0.62 -6.27 -1.80
C ALA A 72 -0.54 -7.18 -2.22
N CYS A 73 -1.78 -6.68 -2.20
CA CYS A 73 -2.95 -7.40 -2.67
C CYS A 73 -3.08 -7.48 -4.20
N ILE A 74 -2.24 -6.81 -4.98
CA ILE A 74 -2.34 -6.85 -6.45
C ILE A 74 -1.50 -7.98 -7.03
N ASN A 75 -0.36 -8.30 -6.40
CA ASN A 75 0.56 -9.33 -6.85
C ASN A 75 0.10 -10.76 -6.47
N ILE A 76 -1.20 -11.07 -6.63
CA ILE A 76 -1.78 -12.39 -6.31
C ILE A 76 -1.51 -13.40 -7.44
N THR A 77 -0.26 -13.53 -7.89
CA THR A 77 0.06 -14.59 -8.87
C THR A 77 0.09 -15.99 -8.27
N CYS A 78 -0.08 -16.17 -6.95
CA CYS A 78 -0.19 -17.50 -6.33
C CYS A 78 -1.11 -17.51 -5.10
N LYS A 79 -2.24 -18.24 -5.16
CA LYS A 79 -2.99 -18.64 -3.97
C LYS A 79 -2.37 -19.91 -3.34
N PRO A 80 -2.46 -20.11 -2.00
CA PRO A 80 -2.70 -19.10 -0.98
C PRO A 80 -1.38 -18.73 -0.29
N ARG A 81 -0.97 -17.45 -0.38
CA ARG A 81 0.02 -16.87 0.54
C ARG A 81 -0.74 -16.07 1.61
N THR A 82 -0.41 -16.31 2.87
CA THR A 82 -0.94 -15.56 4.03
C THR A 82 -0.68 -14.05 3.86
N VAL A 83 -1.45 -13.20 4.55
CA VAL A 83 -1.28 -11.74 4.54
C VAL A 83 0.19 -11.35 4.76
N GLY A 84 0.83 -11.93 5.78
CA GLY A 84 2.26 -11.70 6.03
C GLY A 84 3.18 -12.06 4.88
N LYS A 85 2.98 -13.22 4.23
CA LYS A 85 3.80 -13.60 3.07
C LYS A 85 3.63 -12.66 1.88
N ARG A 86 2.43 -12.10 1.66
CA ARG A 86 2.18 -11.12 0.59
C ARG A 86 2.84 -9.78 0.92
N PHE A 87 2.63 -9.28 2.13
CA PHE A 87 3.20 -8.03 2.62
C PHE A 87 4.74 -8.07 2.60
N GLU A 88 5.34 -9.10 3.22
CA GLU A 88 6.79 -9.32 3.21
C GLU A 88 7.32 -9.51 1.79
N GLY A 89 6.61 -10.25 0.94
CA GLY A 89 7.00 -10.45 -0.46
C GLY A 89 7.04 -9.14 -1.25
N TRP A 90 6.02 -8.30 -1.09
CA TRP A 90 5.94 -7.00 -1.75
C TRP A 90 7.07 -6.08 -1.29
N ILE A 91 7.28 -5.93 0.02
CA ILE A 91 8.28 -5.00 0.53
C ILE A 91 9.71 -5.43 0.15
N ARG A 92 10.00 -6.74 0.20
CA ARG A 92 11.32 -7.27 -0.18
C ARG A 92 11.64 -7.10 -1.66
N LYS A 93 10.62 -7.18 -2.52
CA LYS A 93 10.76 -7.01 -3.97
C LYS A 93 10.99 -5.54 -4.35
N ASN A 94 10.32 -4.62 -3.65
CA ASN A 94 10.25 -3.22 -4.07
C ASN A 94 11.13 -2.27 -3.23
N ILE A 95 11.50 -2.67 -2.01
CA ILE A 95 12.24 -1.85 -1.05
C ILE A 95 13.36 -2.71 -0.44
N THR A 96 14.51 -2.75 -1.13
CA THR A 96 15.58 -3.73 -0.89
C THR A 96 16.25 -3.59 0.46
N GLU A 97 16.16 -2.43 1.12
CA GLU A 97 16.66 -2.21 2.47
C GLU A 97 16.03 -3.17 3.50
N PHE A 98 14.81 -3.66 3.23
CA PHE A 98 14.14 -4.66 4.08
C PHE A 98 14.62 -6.10 3.86
N ASN A 99 15.50 -6.36 2.89
CA ASN A 99 16.13 -7.67 2.71
C ASN A 99 17.30 -7.92 3.68
N LYS A 100 17.76 -6.88 4.41
CA LYS A 100 18.80 -7.04 5.44
C LYS A 100 18.37 -8.06 6.50
N PRO A 101 19.29 -8.85 7.08
CA PRO A 101 18.98 -9.77 8.17
C PRO A 101 18.40 -9.04 9.38
N ASN A 102 17.46 -9.66 10.08
CA ASN A 102 16.99 -9.16 11.37
C ASN A 102 18.04 -9.49 12.45
N PRO A 103 18.60 -8.48 13.15
CA PRO A 103 19.62 -8.72 14.17
C PRO A 103 19.14 -9.58 15.35
N GLU A 104 17.82 -9.57 15.64
CA GLU A 104 17.24 -10.35 16.74
C GLU A 104 16.82 -11.77 16.33
N LYS A 105 16.56 -12.00 15.04
CA LYS A 105 16.13 -13.29 14.49
C LYS A 105 16.90 -13.54 13.19
N LYS A 106 18.08 -14.17 13.30
CA LYS A 106 19.03 -14.32 12.19
C LYS A 106 18.46 -15.07 10.97
N ASP A 107 17.43 -15.89 11.15
CA ASP A 107 16.73 -16.61 10.07
C ASP A 107 15.67 -15.75 9.35
N LYS A 108 15.45 -14.51 9.80
CA LYS A 108 14.45 -13.58 9.25
C LYS A 108 15.10 -12.32 8.71
N THR A 109 14.37 -11.60 7.86
CA THR A 109 14.76 -10.29 7.35
C THR A 109 14.08 -9.16 8.14
N LEU A 110 14.53 -7.93 7.93
CA LEU A 110 13.83 -6.74 8.46
C LEU A 110 12.40 -6.64 7.93
N ALA A 111 12.08 -7.16 6.74
CA ALA A 111 10.70 -7.23 6.23
C ALA A 111 9.76 -7.98 7.17
N HIS A 112 10.22 -9.12 7.71
CA HIS A 112 9.43 -9.92 8.65
C HIS A 112 9.20 -9.16 9.96
N ARG A 113 10.25 -8.50 10.48
CA ARG A 113 10.13 -7.66 11.68
C ARG A 113 9.20 -6.48 11.46
N PHE A 114 9.26 -5.83 10.31
CA PHE A 114 8.36 -4.72 9.96
C PHE A 114 6.90 -5.19 9.84
N TYR A 115 6.66 -6.35 9.25
CA TYR A 115 5.33 -6.96 9.23
C TYR A 115 4.80 -7.24 10.65
N ASP A 116 5.59 -7.89 11.50
CA ASP A 116 5.17 -8.28 12.85
C ASP A 116 5.02 -7.08 13.80
N GLU A 117 6.00 -6.18 13.85
CA GLU A 117 6.04 -5.10 14.83
C GLU A 117 5.24 -3.87 14.40
N PHE A 118 5.24 -3.54 13.10
CA PHE A 118 4.58 -2.33 12.60
C PHE A 118 3.22 -2.68 12.01
N ARG A 119 3.13 -3.50 10.96
CA ARG A 119 1.83 -3.79 10.33
C ARG A 119 0.88 -4.48 11.29
N CYS A 120 1.28 -5.61 11.88
CA CYS A 120 0.42 -6.32 12.83
C CYS A 120 0.17 -5.51 14.10
N GLY A 121 1.17 -4.79 14.60
CA GLY A 121 1.00 -3.87 15.73
C GLY A 121 -0.06 -2.80 15.45
N LEU A 122 0.07 -2.05 14.36
CA LEU A 122 -0.83 -0.95 14.03
C LEU A 122 -2.26 -1.44 13.73
N VAL A 123 -2.40 -2.54 12.99
CA VAL A 123 -3.71 -3.04 12.56
C VAL A 123 -4.44 -3.83 13.66
N HIS A 124 -3.74 -4.59 14.49
CA HIS A 124 -4.38 -5.47 15.49
C HIS A 124 -4.26 -4.96 16.93
N GLU A 125 -3.27 -4.12 17.24
CA GLU A 125 -3.01 -3.64 18.60
C GLU A 125 -3.05 -2.11 18.73
N GLY A 126 -3.23 -1.37 17.63
CA GLY A 126 -3.25 0.09 17.64
C GLY A 126 -1.92 0.76 18.04
N ARG A 127 -0.80 0.03 18.01
CA ARG A 127 0.53 0.51 18.44
C ARG A 127 1.66 -0.19 17.69
N ILE A 128 2.86 0.38 17.70
CA ILE A 128 4.06 -0.32 17.21
C ILE A 128 4.64 -1.18 18.34
N LYS A 129 4.96 -2.44 18.05
CA LYS A 129 5.53 -3.37 19.06
C LYS A 129 7.01 -3.12 19.29
N ASN A 130 7.55 -3.67 20.38
CA ASN A 130 8.99 -3.71 20.69
C ASN A 130 9.71 -2.36 20.56
N SER A 131 9.04 -1.28 20.95
CA SER A 131 9.56 0.10 20.90
C SER A 131 9.94 0.58 19.49
N GLY A 132 9.45 -0.09 18.45
CA GLY A 132 9.62 0.35 17.07
C GLY A 132 9.01 1.74 16.86
N GLN A 133 9.62 2.54 16.00
CA GLN A 133 9.26 3.95 15.82
C GLN A 133 9.26 4.36 14.36
N PHE A 134 8.38 5.32 14.06
CA PHE A 134 8.54 6.15 12.88
C PHE A 134 9.24 7.45 13.25
N SER A 135 10.29 7.82 12.51
CA SER A 135 10.99 9.09 12.70
C SER A 135 11.56 9.59 11.38
N CYS A 136 11.37 10.88 11.07
CA CYS A 136 11.96 11.50 9.88
C CYS A 136 13.43 11.94 10.09
N GLN A 137 13.97 11.82 11.31
CA GLN A 137 15.33 12.26 11.64
C GLN A 137 16.44 11.41 11.02
N PRO A 138 16.37 10.06 11.01
CA PRO A 138 17.41 9.23 10.40
C PRO A 138 17.52 9.49 8.90
N LYS A 139 18.75 9.53 8.36
CA LYS A 139 18.97 9.67 6.91
C LYS A 139 18.74 8.37 6.12
N GLU A 140 18.64 7.25 6.82
CA GLU A 140 18.39 5.93 6.25
C GLU A 140 16.92 5.54 6.40
N LEU A 141 16.42 4.67 5.50
CA LEU A 141 15.06 4.16 5.56
C LEU A 141 14.79 3.35 6.85
N VAL A 142 15.73 2.50 7.24
CA VAL A 142 15.65 1.68 8.45
C VAL A 142 16.96 1.75 9.18
N CYS A 143 16.92 2.11 10.46
CA CYS A 143 18.06 2.02 11.35
C CYS A 143 17.68 1.29 12.65
N MET A 144 18.67 0.71 13.32
CA MET A 144 18.50 0.04 14.60
C MET A 144 19.02 0.96 15.71
N LEU A 145 18.15 1.34 16.64
CA LEU A 145 18.48 2.20 17.78
C LEU A 145 18.23 1.45 19.08
N LYS A 146 19.30 1.08 19.78
CA LYS A 146 19.23 0.32 21.05
C LYS A 146 18.34 -0.93 20.95
N GLY A 147 18.43 -1.64 19.82
CA GLY A 147 17.61 -2.82 19.53
C GLY A 147 16.23 -2.52 18.92
N ALA A 148 15.71 -1.30 19.03
CA ALA A 148 14.45 -0.92 18.38
C ALA A 148 14.66 -0.62 16.89
N MET A 149 13.71 -1.05 16.06
CA MET A 149 13.66 -0.68 14.65
C MET A 149 13.08 0.74 14.51
N VAL A 150 13.81 1.65 13.88
CA VAL A 150 13.33 2.98 13.53
C VAL A 150 13.21 3.06 12.01
N VAL A 151 12.02 3.41 11.53
CA VAL A 151 11.72 3.53 10.10
C VAL A 151 11.50 5.00 9.76
N ASN A 152 12.14 5.48 8.69
CA ASN A 152 11.88 6.81 8.15
C ASN A 152 10.69 6.77 7.19
N PRO A 153 9.51 7.28 7.58
CA PRO A 153 8.30 7.18 6.76
C PRO A 153 8.36 8.09 5.53
N LYS A 154 9.18 9.14 5.52
CA LYS A 154 9.36 10.02 4.35
C LYS A 154 10.14 9.31 3.26
N ILE A 155 11.24 8.64 3.62
CA ILE A 155 11.99 7.81 2.68
C ILE A 155 11.12 6.64 2.22
N MET A 156 10.35 6.03 3.13
CA MET A 156 9.44 4.93 2.80
C MET A 156 8.37 5.36 1.79
N LEU A 157 7.76 6.53 1.99
CA LEU A 157 6.77 7.10 1.07
C LEU A 157 7.32 7.25 -0.34
N ASN A 158 8.52 7.82 -0.48
CA ASN A 158 9.17 7.98 -1.78
C ASN A 158 9.39 6.61 -2.46
N LYS A 159 9.90 5.61 -1.72
CA LYS A 159 10.10 4.25 -2.24
C LYS A 159 8.79 3.59 -2.67
N ILE A 160 7.70 3.80 -1.92
CA ILE A 160 6.38 3.28 -2.28
C ILE A 160 5.89 3.95 -3.57
N ASN A 161 6.01 5.28 -3.67
CA ASN A 161 5.61 6.03 -4.86
C ASN A 161 6.39 5.57 -6.10
N ASP A 162 7.73 5.47 -6.02
CA ASP A 162 8.57 4.99 -7.12
C ASP A 162 8.16 3.58 -7.57
N SER A 163 7.92 2.69 -6.61
CA SER A 163 7.48 1.31 -6.87
C SER A 163 6.10 1.25 -7.52
N PHE A 164 5.20 2.15 -7.12
CA PHE A 164 3.87 2.28 -7.69
C PHE A 164 3.91 2.77 -9.13
N GLU A 165 4.69 3.81 -9.43
CA GLU A 165 4.84 4.35 -10.78
C GLU A 165 5.49 3.34 -11.74
N ILE A 166 6.46 2.55 -11.25
CA ILE A 166 7.02 1.42 -12.00
C ILE A 166 5.93 0.39 -12.31
N TYR A 167 5.07 0.05 -11.33
CA TYR A 167 3.97 -0.87 -11.54
C TYR A 167 2.98 -0.35 -12.58
N ILE A 168 2.53 0.91 -12.46
CA ILE A 168 1.62 1.54 -13.41
C ILE A 168 2.20 1.56 -14.83
N SER A 169 3.49 1.87 -14.96
CA SER A 169 4.18 1.84 -16.26
C SER A 169 4.12 0.45 -16.89
N LYS A 170 4.29 -0.63 -16.10
CA LYS A 170 4.16 -2.00 -16.59
C LYS A 170 2.73 -2.34 -16.99
N VAL A 171 1.74 -2.01 -16.18
CA VAL A 171 0.31 -2.27 -16.48
C VAL A 171 -0.11 -1.64 -17.82
N LYS A 172 0.44 -0.47 -18.16
CA LYS A 172 0.15 0.20 -19.43
C LYS A 172 0.64 -0.63 -20.64
N THR A 173 1.80 -1.28 -20.52
CA THR A 173 2.49 -1.94 -21.64
C THR A 173 2.41 -3.46 -21.64
N ASP A 174 2.06 -4.09 -20.53
CA ASP A 174 2.04 -5.54 -20.34
C ASP A 174 0.61 -6.01 -19.98
N ASP A 175 0.01 -6.78 -20.86
CA ASP A 175 -1.35 -7.28 -20.68
C ASP A 175 -1.46 -8.28 -19.53
N ILE A 176 -0.40 -9.01 -19.19
CA ILE A 176 -0.41 -9.91 -18.02
C ILE A 176 -0.50 -9.10 -16.72
N GLU A 177 0.20 -7.96 -16.63
CA GLU A 177 0.10 -7.07 -15.47
C GLU A 177 -1.26 -6.35 -15.42
N PHE A 178 -1.85 -6.05 -16.57
CA PHE A 178 -3.20 -5.50 -16.66
C PHE A 178 -4.29 -6.50 -16.23
N GLU A 179 -4.19 -7.76 -16.63
CA GLU A 179 -5.12 -8.79 -16.15
C GLU A 179 -5.04 -8.98 -14.62
N LYS A 180 -3.84 -8.89 -14.02
CA LYS A 180 -3.69 -8.88 -12.56
C LYS A 180 -4.39 -7.70 -11.90
N LEU A 181 -4.34 -6.51 -12.53
CA LEU A 181 -5.08 -5.35 -12.04
C LEU A 181 -6.58 -5.62 -12.08
N LYS A 182 -7.10 -6.13 -13.21
CA LYS A 182 -8.51 -6.50 -13.33
C LYS A 182 -8.94 -7.52 -12.27
N ASP A 183 -8.13 -8.55 -12.04
CA ASP A 183 -8.40 -9.54 -11.00
C ASP A 183 -8.41 -8.95 -9.60
N TYR A 184 -7.53 -7.97 -9.33
CA TYR A 184 -7.59 -7.21 -8.09
C TYR A 184 -8.87 -6.38 -7.98
N LEU A 185 -9.33 -5.76 -9.06
CA LEU A 185 -10.55 -4.94 -9.07
C LEU A 185 -11.83 -5.76 -8.81
N LYS A 186 -11.83 -7.06 -9.11
CA LYS A 186 -12.94 -7.97 -8.73
C LYS A 186 -13.10 -8.14 -7.21
N ASN A 187 -12.11 -7.77 -6.40
CA ASN A 187 -12.31 -7.76 -4.95
C ASN A 187 -13.35 -6.73 -4.48
N PHE A 188 -13.81 -5.85 -5.38
CA PHE A 188 -14.83 -4.83 -5.11
C PHE A 188 -16.22 -5.21 -5.65
N ASP A 189 -16.44 -6.47 -6.05
CA ASP A 189 -17.72 -6.91 -6.64
C ASP A 189 -18.92 -6.59 -5.72
N LYS A 190 -18.77 -6.74 -4.40
CA LYS A 190 -19.84 -6.41 -3.43
C LYS A 190 -20.12 -4.91 -3.36
N GLU A 191 -19.09 -4.09 -3.38
CA GLU A 191 -19.23 -2.63 -3.40
C GLU A 191 -19.89 -2.15 -4.70
N ILE A 192 -19.60 -2.82 -5.81
CA ILE A 192 -20.29 -2.60 -7.10
C ILE A 192 -21.77 -2.99 -7.00
N GLU A 193 -22.09 -4.15 -6.42
CA GLU A 193 -23.48 -4.57 -6.19
C GLU A 193 -24.27 -3.55 -5.36
N TYR A 194 -23.66 -3.03 -4.27
CA TYR A 194 -24.28 -1.99 -3.47
C TYR A 194 -24.47 -0.69 -4.25
N ALA A 195 -23.50 -0.28 -5.07
CA ALA A 195 -23.60 0.94 -5.86
C ALA A 195 -24.73 0.89 -6.90
N ASN A 196 -25.06 -0.31 -7.39
CA ASN A 196 -26.16 -0.55 -8.32
C ASN A 196 -27.53 -0.68 -7.65
N SER A 197 -27.57 -0.79 -6.32
CA SER A 197 -28.79 -0.92 -5.53
C SER A 197 -29.30 0.43 -4.98
N CYS A 198 -28.54 1.50 -5.17
CA CYS A 198 -28.86 2.87 -4.78
C CYS A 198 -29.70 3.61 -5.82
#